data_AF-A0AA45WRX8-F1
#
_entry.id   AF-A0AA45WRX8-F1
#
_cell.length_a   1.000
_cell.length_b   1.000
_cell.length_c   1.000
_cell.angle_alpha   90.00
_cell.angle_beta   90.00
_cell.angle_gamma   90.00
#
_symmetry.space_group_name_H-M   'P 1'
#
loop_
_entity.id
_entity.type
_entity.pdbx_description
1 polymer ?
#
loop_
_entity_poly.entity_id
_entity_poly.type
_entity_poly.pdbx_seq_one_letter_code
_entity_poly.pdbx_strand_id
1 'polypeptide(L)'
;MDYEQRARQECIAWQVEMQKSPSVLQWAAKSIQDKINEKIPQKVHDVITESIKHLVQTVLVGSEWTTKSATTAVSLEEKEKQVLEKIKMYKYTATVEGAGTGMGGLLLGLADFPMLLSIKMKFLFDAASLYGFDVKDYRERLYILHIFQLAFVKWGGLHRDVSQDETLA
;
A
#
# COMPACT_ATOMS: atom_id res chain seq x y z
N MET A 1 19.92 21.53 14.02
CA MET A 1 19.80 20.16 13.47
C MET A 1 19.51 20.31 12.00
N ASP A 2 20.31 19.67 11.17
CA ASP A 2 20.05 19.54 9.75
C ASP A 2 18.77 18.72 9.50
N TYR A 3 18.04 19.00 8.42
CA TYR A 3 16.76 18.35 8.15
C TYR A 3 16.93 16.83 7.99
N GLU A 4 17.96 16.40 7.28
CA GLU A 4 18.25 14.99 7.02
C GLU A 4 18.54 14.21 8.32
N GLN A 5 19.17 14.85 9.31
CA GLN A 5 19.41 14.25 10.61
C GLN A 5 18.11 13.98 11.36
N ARG A 6 17.14 14.90 11.28
CA ARG A 6 15.82 14.74 11.90
C ARG A 6 15.02 13.65 11.19
N ALA A 7 14.95 13.69 9.87
CA ALA A 7 14.27 12.67 9.06
C ALA A 7 14.83 11.27 9.34
N ARG A 8 16.15 11.14 9.48
CA ARG A 8 16.79 9.88 9.87
C ARG A 8 16.38 9.40 11.26
N GLN A 9 16.32 10.29 12.24
CA GLN A 9 15.88 9.94 13.60
C GLN A 9 14.41 9.49 13.61
N GLU A 10 13.54 10.19 12.89
CA GLU A 10 12.12 9.83 12.74
C GLU A 10 11.97 8.47 12.07
N CYS A 11 12.74 8.19 11.01
CA CYS A 11 12.75 6.89 10.32
C CYS A 11 13.18 5.74 11.25
N ILE A 12 14.25 5.95 12.05
CA ILE A 12 14.70 4.94 13.02
C ILE A 12 13.64 4.70 14.09
N ALA A 13 13.03 5.76 14.62
CA ALA A 13 11.97 5.65 15.61
C ALA A 13 10.76 4.86 15.06
N TRP A 14 10.35 5.17 13.84
CA TRP A 14 9.28 4.46 13.14
C TRP A 14 9.63 2.99 12.90
N GLN A 15 10.86 2.68 12.48
CA GLN A 15 11.31 1.30 12.28
C GLN A 15 11.23 0.49 13.58
N VAL A 16 11.71 1.06 14.68
CA VAL A 16 11.63 0.43 16.01
C VAL A 16 10.18 0.20 16.41
N GLU A 17 9.29 1.15 16.11
CA GLU A 17 7.86 1.01 16.40
C GLU A 17 7.20 -0.10 15.58
N MET A 18 7.51 -0.21 14.29
CA MET A 18 7.00 -1.26 13.40
C MET A 18 7.47 -2.67 13.76
N GLN A 19 8.63 -2.81 14.42
CA GLN A 19 9.17 -4.11 14.84
C GLN A 19 8.66 -4.58 16.22
N LYS A 20 7.95 -3.72 16.96
CA LYS A 20 7.37 -4.12 18.26
C LYS A 20 6.25 -5.13 18.06
N SER A 21 6.13 -6.04 19.04
CA SER A 21 4.98 -6.95 19.10
C SER A 21 3.67 -6.17 19.24
N PRO A 22 2.57 -6.63 18.62
CA PRO A 22 1.29 -5.94 18.67
C PRO A 22 0.80 -5.79 20.12
N SER A 23 0.26 -4.62 20.44
CA SER A 23 -0.27 -4.31 21.78
C SER A 23 -1.60 -5.03 22.04
N VAL A 24 -2.03 -5.16 23.30
CA VAL A 24 -3.29 -5.85 23.68
C VAL A 24 -4.53 -5.26 22.98
N LEU A 25 -4.59 -3.93 22.83
CA LEU A 25 -5.63 -3.24 22.06
C LEU A 25 -5.59 -3.60 20.56
N GLN A 26 -4.39 -3.76 20.00
CA GLN A 26 -4.19 -4.14 18.61
C GLN A 26 -4.60 -5.60 18.37
N TRP A 27 -4.42 -6.48 19.36
CA TRP A 27 -4.93 -7.85 19.33
C TRP A 27 -6.47 -7.90 19.35
N ALA A 28 -7.11 -7.05 20.16
CA ALA A 28 -8.58 -6.94 20.17
C ALA A 28 -9.12 -6.43 18.83
N ALA A 29 -8.49 -5.40 18.25
CA ALA A 29 -8.82 -4.89 16.92
C ALA A 29 -8.63 -5.96 15.83
N LYS A 30 -7.53 -6.74 15.91
CA LYS A 30 -7.26 -7.85 15.01
C LYS A 30 -8.33 -8.94 15.09
N SER A 31 -8.83 -9.26 16.28
CA SER A 31 -9.89 -10.25 16.46
C SER A 31 -11.21 -9.83 15.80
N ILE A 32 -11.52 -8.53 15.79
CA ILE A 32 -12.67 -7.97 15.07
C ILE A 32 -12.42 -8.04 13.55
N GLN A 33 -11.21 -7.68 13.11
CA GLN A 33 -10.83 -7.75 11.69
C GLN A 33 -10.90 -9.19 11.15
N ASP A 34 -10.42 -10.17 11.90
CA ASP A 34 -10.42 -11.58 11.50
C ASP A 34 -11.87 -12.10 11.37
N LYS A 35 -12.77 -11.74 12.29
CA LYS A 35 -14.21 -12.07 12.20
C LYS A 35 -14.92 -11.43 11.00
N ILE A 36 -14.48 -10.25 10.58
CA ILE A 36 -15.02 -9.60 9.38
C ILE A 36 -14.52 -10.37 8.15
N ASN A 37 -13.22 -10.68 8.09
CA ASN A 37 -12.61 -11.43 6.99
C ASN A 37 -13.28 -12.80 6.76
N GLU A 38 -13.61 -13.53 7.82
CA GLU A 38 -14.30 -14.83 7.74
C GLU A 38 -15.74 -14.74 7.20
N LYS A 39 -16.35 -13.55 7.26
CA LYS A 39 -17.74 -13.31 6.81
C LYS A 39 -17.82 -12.65 5.43
N ILE A 40 -16.69 -12.38 4.79
CA ILE A 40 -16.67 -11.82 3.44
C ILE A 40 -17.15 -12.89 2.45
N PRO A 41 -18.17 -12.62 1.61
CA PRO A 41 -18.64 -13.59 0.62
C PRO A 41 -17.60 -13.88 -0.47
N GLN A 42 -17.58 -15.11 -1.00
CA GLN A 42 -16.63 -15.53 -2.04
C GLN A 42 -16.58 -14.59 -3.26
N LYS A 43 -17.74 -14.09 -3.72
CA LYS A 43 -17.82 -13.15 -4.85
C LYS A 43 -17.01 -11.87 -4.63
N VAL A 44 -16.85 -11.45 -3.38
CA VAL A 44 -16.04 -10.28 -3.00
C VAL A 44 -14.55 -10.62 -3.07
N HIS A 45 -14.17 -11.78 -2.55
CA HIS A 45 -12.79 -12.27 -2.67
C HIS A 45 -12.35 -12.39 -4.15
N ASP A 46 -13.25 -12.83 -5.03
CA ASP A 46 -12.95 -12.97 -6.46
C ASP A 46 -12.70 -11.60 -7.11
N VAL A 47 -13.53 -10.59 -6.82
CA VAL A 47 -13.33 -9.20 -7.31
C VAL A 47 -12.01 -8.62 -6.81
N ILE A 48 -11.68 -8.82 -5.53
CA ILE A 48 -10.41 -8.36 -4.95
C ILE A 48 -9.22 -9.02 -5.67
N THR A 49 -9.29 -10.34 -5.87
CA THR A 49 -8.23 -11.13 -6.51
C THR A 49 -8.00 -10.69 -7.95
N GLU A 50 -9.07 -10.58 -8.74
CA GLU A 50 -8.96 -10.14 -10.13
C GLU A 50 -8.48 -8.70 -10.26
N SER A 51 -8.85 -7.82 -9.32
CA SER A 51 -8.35 -6.45 -9.27
C SER A 51 -6.83 -6.40 -9.02
N ILE A 52 -6.34 -7.19 -8.06
CA ILE A 52 -4.90 -7.27 -7.76
C ILE A 52 -4.14 -7.83 -8.97
N LYS A 53 -4.67 -8.88 -9.61
CA LYS A 53 -4.07 -9.48 -10.81
C LYS A 53 -3.98 -8.47 -11.96
N HIS A 54 -5.05 -7.74 -12.25
CA HIS A 54 -5.04 -6.69 -13.26
C HIS A 54 -4.06 -5.59 -12.90
N LEU A 55 -4.03 -5.14 -11.65
CA LEU A 55 -3.11 -4.09 -11.19
C LEU A 55 -1.64 -4.50 -11.39
N VAL A 56 -1.29 -5.73 -11.00
CA VAL A 56 0.05 -6.30 -11.23
C VAL A 56 0.36 -6.30 -12.73
N GLN A 57 -0.54 -6.80 -13.56
CA GLN A 57 -0.35 -6.84 -15.01
C GLN A 57 -0.16 -5.43 -15.60
N THR A 58 -0.99 -4.45 -15.21
CA THR A 58 -0.89 -3.06 -15.67
C THR A 58 0.43 -2.41 -15.25
N VAL A 59 0.91 -2.68 -14.03
CA VAL A 59 2.22 -2.20 -13.56
C VAL A 59 3.37 -2.79 -14.40
N LEU A 60 3.32 -4.09 -14.69
CA LEU A 60 4.34 -4.76 -15.49
C LEU A 60 4.35 -4.31 -16.96
N VAL A 61 3.18 -4.13 -17.56
CA VAL A 61 3.04 -3.61 -18.94
C VAL A 61 3.44 -2.14 -19.01
N GLY A 62 3.14 -1.35 -17.97
CA GLY A 62 3.59 0.04 -17.83
C GLY A 62 2.86 1.06 -18.70
N SER A 63 1.75 0.67 -19.35
CA SER A 63 1.01 1.53 -20.29
C SER A 63 0.29 2.71 -19.63
N GLU A 64 -0.03 2.63 -18.33
CA GLU A 64 -0.85 3.64 -17.63
C GLU A 64 -0.10 4.45 -16.56
N TRP A 65 1.09 4.01 -16.15
CA TRP A 65 1.80 4.57 -14.99
C TRP A 65 2.87 5.60 -15.37
N THR A 66 2.68 6.35 -16.46
CA THR A 66 3.62 7.37 -16.91
C THR A 66 3.54 8.60 -16.01
N THR A 67 4.37 8.65 -14.96
CA THR A 67 4.58 9.87 -14.17
C THR A 67 5.66 10.75 -14.82
N LYS A 68 5.56 12.07 -14.64
CA LYS A 68 6.55 13.04 -15.13
C LYS A 68 7.94 12.67 -14.60
N SER A 69 8.95 12.80 -15.46
CA SER A 69 10.35 12.46 -15.18
C SER A 69 10.83 13.07 -13.85
N ALA A 70 11.64 12.31 -13.13
CA ALA A 70 12.28 12.67 -11.87
C ALA A 70 12.84 14.10 -11.89
N THR A 71 12.31 14.98 -11.02
CA THR A 71 12.90 16.29 -10.76
C THR A 71 14.08 16.10 -9.81
N THR A 72 15.27 15.93 -10.35
CA THR A 72 16.47 15.52 -9.60
C THR A 72 17.17 16.65 -8.83
N ALA A 73 16.74 17.90 -8.96
CA ALA A 73 17.52 19.07 -8.49
C ALA A 73 17.02 19.73 -7.18
N VAL A 74 16.12 19.11 -6.42
CA VAL A 74 15.55 19.68 -5.18
C VAL A 74 16.10 19.00 -3.92
N SER A 75 16.18 19.74 -2.80
CA SER A 75 16.60 19.22 -1.50
C SER A 75 15.65 18.13 -0.99
N LEU A 76 16.12 17.27 -0.07
CA LEU A 76 15.29 16.23 0.55
C LEU A 76 14.02 16.82 1.19
N GLU A 77 14.17 17.94 1.91
CA GLU A 77 13.06 18.64 2.56
C GLU A 77 11.96 19.06 1.56
N GLU A 78 12.34 19.58 0.41
CA GLU A 78 11.37 20.01 -0.60
C GLU A 78 10.72 18.79 -1.29
N LYS A 79 11.45 17.68 -1.46
CA LYS A 79 10.86 16.42 -1.93
C LYS A 79 9.82 15.90 -0.96
N GLU A 80 10.15 15.84 0.34
CA GLU A 80 9.23 15.35 1.37
C GLU A 80 7.99 16.24 1.49
N LYS A 81 8.14 17.56 1.36
CA LYS A 81 7.01 18.49 1.29
C LYS A 81 6.07 18.18 0.13
N GLN A 82 6.61 17.96 -1.08
CA GLN A 82 5.82 17.57 -2.25
C GLN A 82 5.12 16.21 -2.05
N VAL A 83 5.80 15.24 -1.44
CA VAL A 83 5.21 13.93 -1.10
C VAL A 83 4.07 14.10 -0.09
N LEU A 84 4.24 14.92 0.94
CA LEU A 84 3.19 15.20 1.93
C LEU A 84 1.97 15.90 1.31
N GLU A 85 2.18 16.81 0.38
CA GLU A 85 1.09 17.43 -0.39
C GLU A 85 0.34 16.40 -1.23
N LYS A 86 1.06 15.49 -1.90
CA LYS A 86 0.46 14.36 -2.60
C LYS A 86 -0.34 13.47 -1.65
N ILE A 87 0.20 13.09 -0.49
CA ILE A 87 -0.53 12.29 0.51
C ILE A 87 -1.85 12.97 0.88
N LYS A 88 -1.84 14.29 1.14
CA LYS A 88 -3.06 15.05 1.46
C LYS A 88 -4.07 15.01 0.32
N MET A 89 -3.63 15.23 -0.91
CA MET A 89 -4.47 15.18 -2.11
C MET A 89 -5.14 13.81 -2.26
N TYR A 90 -4.36 12.73 -2.24
CA TYR A 90 -4.85 11.37 -2.39
C TYR A 90 -5.79 10.94 -1.23
N LYS A 91 -5.52 11.38 0.01
CA LYS A 91 -6.41 11.16 1.16
C LYS A 91 -7.72 11.95 1.07
N TYR A 92 -7.68 13.18 0.55
CA TYR A 92 -8.87 14.02 0.40
C TYR A 92 -9.80 13.43 -0.65
N THR A 93 -9.27 13.00 -1.80
CA THR A 93 -10.04 12.30 -2.84
C THR A 93 -10.76 11.07 -2.26
N ALA A 94 -10.06 10.24 -1.47
CA ALA A 94 -10.67 9.08 -0.83
C ALA A 94 -11.77 9.45 0.19
N THR A 95 -11.59 10.55 0.93
CA THR A 95 -12.60 11.02 1.92
C THR A 95 -13.87 11.55 1.24
N VAL A 96 -13.72 12.27 0.12
CA VAL A 96 -14.84 12.89 -0.62
C VAL A 96 -15.66 11.86 -1.40
N GLU A 97 -15.04 10.79 -1.89
CA GLU A 97 -15.70 9.71 -2.65
C GLU A 97 -16.45 8.70 -1.75
N GLY A 98 -16.55 8.94 -0.44
CA GLY A 98 -17.36 8.12 0.47
C GLY A 98 -16.59 7.14 1.36
N ALA A 99 -15.26 7.13 1.34
CA ALA A 99 -14.45 6.35 2.28
C ALA A 99 -14.20 7.06 3.63
N GLY A 100 -14.71 8.28 3.82
CA GLY A 100 -14.44 9.16 4.97
C GLY A 100 -15.09 8.80 6.31
N THR A 101 -16.03 7.83 6.37
CA THR A 101 -16.80 7.55 7.59
C THR A 101 -16.27 6.39 8.45
N GLY A 102 -15.18 5.73 8.04
CA GLY A 102 -14.53 4.67 8.82
C GLY A 102 -15.33 3.37 8.87
N MET A 103 -14.82 2.28 8.28
CA MET A 103 -15.40 0.92 8.28
C MET A 103 -16.88 0.73 7.84
N GLY A 104 -17.71 1.77 7.73
CA GLY A 104 -19.13 1.71 7.33
C GLY A 104 -19.36 1.74 5.81
N GLY A 105 -18.35 2.07 5.01
CA GLY A 105 -18.40 2.07 3.54
C GLY A 105 -17.86 0.80 2.87
N LEU A 106 -17.30 -0.15 3.64
CA LEU A 106 -16.61 -1.32 3.10
C LEU A 106 -17.52 -2.24 2.26
N LEU A 107 -18.83 -2.24 2.53
CA LEU A 107 -19.83 -3.03 1.78
C LEU A 107 -20.39 -2.30 0.55
N LEU A 108 -20.30 -0.96 0.48
CA LEU A 108 -20.67 -0.17 -0.70
C LEU A 108 -19.50 -0.01 -1.69
N GLY A 109 -18.25 -0.09 -1.21
CA GLY A 109 -17.01 0.16 -1.96
C GLY A 109 -16.41 -1.04 -2.71
N LEU A 110 -17.18 -2.10 -2.99
CA LEU A 110 -16.70 -3.21 -3.83
C LEU A 110 -16.50 -2.83 -5.29
N ALA A 111 -17.39 -1.99 -5.82
CA ALA A 111 -17.27 -1.42 -7.16
C ALA A 111 -16.07 -0.47 -7.25
N ASP A 112 -15.76 0.24 -6.15
CA ASP A 112 -14.68 1.22 -6.08
C ASP A 112 -13.35 0.63 -5.58
N PHE A 113 -13.32 -0.65 -5.19
CA PHE A 113 -12.10 -1.30 -4.72
C PHE A 113 -10.96 -1.28 -5.76
N PRO A 114 -11.18 -1.65 -7.05
CA PRO A 114 -10.13 -1.56 -8.07
C PRO A 114 -9.63 -0.11 -8.27
N MET A 115 -10.54 0.86 -8.18
CA MET A 115 -10.21 2.29 -8.30
C MET A 115 -9.35 2.75 -7.12
N LEU A 116 -9.74 2.42 -5.89
CA LEU A 116 -8.97 2.73 -4.68
C LEU A 116 -7.58 2.08 -4.73
N LEU A 117 -7.49 0.84 -5.22
CA LEU A 117 -6.24 0.11 -5.41
C LEU A 117 -5.33 0.84 -6.41
N SER A 118 -5.90 1.30 -7.53
CA SER A 118 -5.21 2.06 -8.57
C SER A 118 -4.75 3.42 -8.07
N ILE A 119 -5.57 4.13 -7.29
CA ILE A 119 -5.22 5.41 -6.65
C ILE A 119 -4.01 5.24 -5.72
N LYS A 120 -4.00 4.20 -4.89
CA LYS A 120 -2.86 3.87 -4.02
C LYS A 120 -1.60 3.53 -4.80
N MET A 121 -1.73 2.77 -5.89
CA MET A 121 -0.60 2.51 -6.78
C MET A 121 -0.06 3.79 -7.41
N LYS A 122 -0.94 4.65 -7.95
CA LYS A 122 -0.54 5.92 -8.56
C LYS A 122 0.25 6.78 -7.58
N PHE A 123 -0.19 6.82 -6.34
CA PHE A 123 0.51 7.51 -5.28
C PHE A 123 1.95 6.97 -5.07
N LEU A 124 2.15 5.65 -5.06
CA LEU A 124 3.49 5.07 -4.92
C LEU A 124 4.40 5.43 -6.11
N PHE A 125 3.86 5.42 -7.33
CA PHE A 125 4.59 5.84 -8.54
C PHE A 125 4.95 7.33 -8.49
N ASP A 126 4.03 8.18 -8.07
CA ASP A 126 4.27 9.62 -7.88
C ASP A 126 5.33 9.86 -6.79
N ALA A 127 5.25 9.17 -5.66
CA ALA A 127 6.21 9.27 -4.57
C ALA A 127 7.62 8.83 -5.02
N ALA A 128 7.74 7.68 -5.68
CA ALA A 128 9.02 7.21 -6.22
C ALA A 128 9.63 8.22 -7.21
N SER A 129 8.81 8.77 -8.10
CA SER A 129 9.25 9.79 -9.06
C SER A 129 9.73 11.08 -8.37
N LEU A 130 9.06 11.50 -7.30
CA LEU A 130 9.46 12.66 -6.49
C LEU A 130 10.78 12.46 -5.75
N TYR A 131 11.05 11.24 -5.27
CA TYR A 131 12.35 10.90 -4.68
C TYR A 131 13.46 10.83 -5.72
N GLY A 132 13.11 10.65 -6.99
CA GLY A 132 14.02 10.69 -8.13
C GLY A 132 14.25 9.33 -8.79
N PHE A 133 13.42 8.33 -8.48
CA PHE A 133 13.50 7.00 -9.09
C PHE A 133 12.83 6.99 -10.47
N ASP A 134 13.45 6.30 -11.43
CA ASP A 134 12.89 6.15 -12.77
C ASP A 134 11.86 5.04 -12.81
N VAL A 135 10.59 5.41 -12.65
CA VAL A 135 9.45 4.48 -12.70
C VAL A 135 9.21 3.86 -14.09
N LYS A 136 9.98 4.24 -15.12
CA LYS A 136 9.99 3.53 -16.41
C LYS A 136 10.85 2.27 -16.36
N ASP A 137 11.87 2.25 -15.52
CA ASP A 137 12.69 1.06 -15.29
C ASP A 137 11.81 -0.07 -14.74
N TYR A 138 11.90 -1.23 -15.37
CA TYR A 138 11.18 -2.42 -14.96
C TYR A 138 11.51 -2.84 -13.51
N ARG A 139 12.76 -2.65 -13.08
CA ARG A 139 13.22 -2.98 -11.73
C ARG A 139 12.55 -2.11 -10.66
N GLU A 140 12.44 -0.82 -10.93
CA GLU A 140 11.76 0.13 -10.04
C GLU A 140 10.26 -0.18 -9.96
N ARG A 141 9.63 -0.53 -11.10
CA ARG A 141 8.21 -0.94 -11.12
C ARG A 141 7.95 -2.20 -10.30
N LEU A 142 8.82 -3.21 -10.41
CA LEU A 142 8.75 -4.41 -9.59
C LEU A 142 8.94 -4.10 -8.10
N TYR A 143 9.87 -3.19 -7.77
CA TYR A 143 10.10 -2.79 -6.38
C TYR A 143 8.88 -2.07 -5.78
N ILE A 144 8.28 -1.13 -6.52
CA ILE A 144 7.04 -0.45 -6.13
C ILE A 144 5.90 -1.47 -5.94
N LEU A 145 5.78 -2.45 -6.84
CA LEU A 145 4.80 -3.52 -6.72
C LEU A 145 5.02 -4.34 -5.44
N HIS A 146 6.27 -4.61 -5.08
CA HIS A 146 6.60 -5.33 -3.85
C HIS A 146 6.23 -4.52 -2.60
N ILE A 147 6.53 -3.21 -2.57
CA ILE A 147 6.09 -2.30 -1.49
C ILE A 147 4.57 -2.36 -1.34
N PHE A 148 3.85 -2.31 -2.47
CA PHE A 148 2.39 -2.38 -2.45
C PHE A 148 1.88 -3.71 -1.87
N GLN A 149 2.48 -4.83 -2.28
CA GLN A 149 2.11 -6.15 -1.77
C GLN A 149 2.35 -6.27 -0.26
N LEU A 150 3.48 -5.74 0.24
CA LEU A 150 3.78 -5.72 1.67
C LEU A 150 2.78 -4.85 2.45
N ALA A 151 2.44 -3.68 1.91
CA ALA A 151 1.55 -2.74 2.58
C ALA A 151 0.07 -3.16 2.57
N PHE A 152 -0.39 -3.88 1.53
CA PHE A 152 -1.82 -4.11 1.31
C PHE A 152 -2.22 -5.58 1.13
N VAL A 153 -1.31 -6.43 0.66
CA VAL A 153 -1.65 -7.81 0.27
C VAL A 153 -1.26 -8.82 1.35
N LYS A 154 -0.39 -8.48 2.33
CA LYS A 154 -0.03 -9.47 3.37
C LYS A 154 0.59 -8.95 4.69
N TRP A 155 -0.14 -9.23 5.78
CA TRP A 155 0.35 -9.97 6.97
C TRP A 155 -0.87 -10.68 7.59
N GLY A 156 -1.22 -11.88 7.10
CA GLY A 156 -2.42 -12.57 7.60
C GLY A 156 -2.78 -13.94 7.01
N GLY A 157 -1.89 -14.67 6.34
CA GLY A 157 -2.30 -15.96 5.76
C GLY A 157 -1.27 -16.80 5.03
N LEU A 158 0.02 -16.78 5.41
CA LEU A 158 1.00 -17.71 4.80
C LEU A 158 2.03 -18.22 5.79
N HIS A 159 1.54 -18.59 6.97
CA HIS A 159 2.29 -19.36 7.96
C HIS A 159 1.49 -20.59 8.44
N ARG A 160 0.56 -21.13 7.63
CA ARG A 160 -0.10 -22.40 7.98
C ARG A 160 0.01 -23.54 6.97
N ASP A 161 0.30 -23.33 5.69
CA ASP A 161 0.25 -24.42 4.70
C ASP A 161 1.57 -24.76 4.01
N VAL A 162 2.68 -24.83 4.76
CA VAL A 162 3.92 -25.45 4.24
C VAL A 162 4.43 -26.59 5.13
N SER A 163 3.59 -27.09 6.05
CA SER A 163 4.01 -28.13 7.01
C SER A 163 3.10 -29.36 7.03
N GLN A 164 2.25 -29.59 6.03
CA GLN A 164 1.40 -30.80 5.96
C GLN A 164 1.56 -31.65 4.69
N ASP A 165 2.39 -31.26 3.71
CA ASP A 165 2.56 -32.03 2.46
C ASP A 165 3.87 -32.84 2.37
N GLU A 166 4.59 -33.03 3.49
CA GLU A 166 5.79 -33.90 3.55
C GLU A 166 5.59 -35.24 4.29
N THR A 167 4.35 -35.63 4.59
CA THR A 167 4.06 -36.92 5.28
C THR A 167 3.25 -37.93 4.46
N LEU A 168 3.12 -37.73 3.14
CA LEU A 168 2.59 -38.76 2.23
C LEU A 168 3.43 -38.86 0.95
N ALA A 169 4.64 -39.39 1.09
CA ALA A 169 5.37 -40.09 0.03
C ALA A 169 6.30 -41.14 0.67
#